data_AF-A0A662AWY2-F1
#
_entry.id   AF-A0A662AWY2-F1
#
_cell.length_a   1.000
_cell.length_b   1.000
_cell.length_c   1.000
_cell.angle_alpha   90.00
_cell.angle_beta   90.00
_cell.angle_gamma   90.00
#
_symmetry.space_group_name_H-M   'P 1'
#
loop_
_entity.id
_entity.type
_entity.pdbx_description
1 polymer ?
#
loop_
_entity_poly.entity_id
_entity_poly.type
_entity_poly.pdbx_seq_one_letter_code
_entity_poly.pdbx_strand_id
1 'polypeptide(L)'
;VVSLAHEKGIRVVPLTGPSSILLALMASGLNGQSFCFHGYLPVKRPERIRKIKEIEQGAIRRGETQMFIEAPYRNDALLADILETCHPSTMICIAADITLESEFIHTKTAGAWKKKKPVLHKRPVLFLMGR
;
A
#
# COMPACT_ATOMS: atom_id res chain seq x y z
N VAL A 1 -20.27 -12.36 -9.34
CA VAL A 1 -20.30 -13.84 -9.40
C VAL A 1 -20.38 -14.46 -8.01
N VAL A 2 -19.40 -14.27 -7.12
CA VAL A 2 -19.40 -14.87 -5.77
C VAL A 2 -20.61 -14.46 -4.91
N SER A 3 -20.99 -13.17 -4.89
CA SER A 3 -22.20 -12.70 -4.16
C SER A 3 -23.45 -13.47 -4.57
N LEU A 4 -23.66 -13.62 -5.88
CA LEU A 4 -24.82 -14.32 -6.44
C LEU A 4 -24.83 -15.80 -6.06
N ALA A 5 -23.66 -16.44 -5.93
CA ALA A 5 -23.58 -17.83 -5.47
C ALA A 5 -24.09 -17.96 -4.02
N HIS A 6 -23.72 -17.03 -3.14
CA HIS A 6 -24.23 -16.99 -1.77
C HIS A 6 -25.74 -16.77 -1.72
N GLU A 7 -26.27 -15.83 -2.50
CA GLU A 7 -27.72 -15.58 -2.60
C GLU A 7 -28.50 -16.82 -3.04
N LYS A 8 -27.89 -17.68 -3.85
CA LYS A 8 -28.49 -18.93 -4.34
C LYS A 8 -28.18 -20.16 -3.47
N GLY A 9 -27.54 -19.99 -2.31
CA GLY A 9 -27.16 -21.11 -1.43
C GLY A 9 -26.11 -22.05 -2.03
N ILE A 10 -25.37 -21.61 -3.05
CA ILE A 10 -24.32 -22.39 -3.69
C ILE A 10 -23.05 -22.32 -2.82
N ARG A 11 -22.46 -23.47 -2.52
CA ARG A 11 -21.22 -23.57 -1.72
C ARG A 11 -20.06 -22.89 -2.45
N VAL A 12 -19.41 -21.94 -1.78
CA VAL A 12 -18.15 -21.31 -2.21
C VAL A 12 -17.01 -21.89 -1.38
N VAL A 13 -15.95 -22.39 -2.04
CA VAL A 13 -14.77 -22.97 -1.38
C VAL A 13 -13.53 -22.15 -1.76
N PRO A 14 -13.01 -21.30 -0.87
CA PRO A 14 -11.76 -20.59 -1.12
C PRO A 14 -10.57 -21.55 -1.02
N LEU A 15 -9.57 -21.35 -1.89
CA LEU A 15 -8.30 -22.06 -1.84
C LEU A 15 -7.19 -21.11 -1.41
N THR A 16 -6.13 -21.65 -0.82
CA THR A 16 -4.93 -20.87 -0.50
C THR A 16 -4.19 -20.48 -1.78
N GLY A 17 -3.59 -19.29 -1.77
CA GLY A 17 -2.83 -18.77 -2.89
C GLY A 17 -2.01 -17.54 -2.50
N PRO A 18 -1.04 -17.13 -3.34
CA PRO A 18 -0.22 -15.96 -3.08
C PRO A 18 -1.08 -14.69 -3.10
N SER A 19 -0.98 -13.90 -2.05
CA SER A 19 -1.63 -12.59 -1.94
C SER A 19 -0.57 -11.53 -1.75
N SER A 20 -0.37 -10.68 -2.75
CA SER A 20 0.60 -9.57 -2.68
C SER A 20 0.36 -8.66 -1.48
N ILE A 21 -0.91 -8.45 -1.10
CA ILE A 21 -1.29 -7.65 0.07
C ILE A 21 -0.73 -8.26 1.35
N LEU A 22 -0.95 -9.56 1.57
CA LEU A 22 -0.50 -10.23 2.79
C LEU A 22 1.03 -10.41 2.80
N LEU A 23 1.62 -10.77 1.66
CA LEU A 23 3.07 -10.93 1.53
C LEU A 23 3.81 -9.63 1.84
N ALA A 24 3.35 -8.50 1.28
CA ALA A 24 3.92 -7.20 1.58
C ALA A 24 3.72 -6.78 3.04
N LEU A 25 2.54 -7.04 3.62
CA LEU A 25 2.28 -6.73 5.03
C LEU A 25 3.26 -7.49 5.95
N MET A 26 3.41 -8.80 5.74
CA MET A 26 4.35 -9.63 6.51
C MET A 26 5.80 -9.14 6.37
N ALA A 27 6.22 -8.82 5.14
CA ALA A 27 7.59 -8.37 4.87
C ALA A 27 7.87 -6.92 5.29
N SER A 28 6.82 -6.10 5.46
CA SER A 28 6.98 -4.66 5.79
C SER A 28 7.50 -4.40 7.21
N GLY A 29 7.32 -5.33 8.13
CA GLY A 29 7.59 -5.11 9.56
C GLY A 29 6.62 -4.13 10.24
N LEU A 30 5.55 -3.70 9.57
CA LEU A 30 4.48 -2.89 10.15
C LEU A 30 3.47 -3.77 10.91
N ASN A 31 2.49 -3.14 11.57
CA ASN A 31 1.46 -3.86 12.32
C ASN A 31 0.60 -4.76 11.40
N GLY A 32 0.79 -6.07 11.50
CA GLY A 32 0.03 -7.06 10.75
C GLY A 32 -1.33 -7.43 11.36
N GLN A 33 -1.59 -7.06 12.62
CA GLN A 33 -2.81 -7.44 13.33
C GLN A 33 -4.01 -6.55 12.96
N SER A 34 -3.75 -5.30 12.57
CA SER A 34 -4.79 -4.36 12.15
C SER A 34 -4.33 -3.62 10.90
N PHE A 35 -5.08 -3.77 9.81
CA PHE A 35 -4.72 -3.18 8.54
C PHE A 35 -5.95 -2.86 7.67
N CYS A 36 -5.77 -1.93 6.74
CA CYS A 36 -6.79 -1.54 5.77
C CYS A 36 -6.20 -1.46 4.36
N PHE A 37 -6.86 -2.08 3.38
CA PHE A 37 -6.50 -1.95 1.97
C PHE A 37 -7.47 -1.01 1.26
N HIS A 38 -6.96 0.12 0.75
CA HIS A 38 -7.75 1.16 0.09
C HIS A 38 -7.88 0.98 -1.42
N GLY A 39 -7.15 0.02 -2.03
CA GLY A 39 -7.07 -0.11 -3.48
C GLY A 39 -6.34 1.08 -4.12
N TYR A 40 -6.94 1.65 -5.17
CA TYR A 40 -6.40 2.80 -5.89
C TYR A 40 -6.75 4.12 -5.20
N LEU A 41 -5.79 5.06 -5.17
CA LEU A 41 -6.05 6.41 -4.70
C LEU A 41 -6.68 7.29 -5.80
N PRO A 42 -7.34 8.41 -5.44
CA PRO A 42 -7.94 9.32 -6.41
C PRO A 42 -6.97 9.79 -7.50
N VAL A 43 -7.49 9.94 -8.72
CA VAL A 43 -6.71 10.34 -9.90
C VAL A 43 -6.29 11.81 -9.81
N LYS A 44 -7.19 12.67 -9.34
CA LYS A 44 -6.95 14.11 -9.21
C LYS A 44 -6.03 14.38 -8.02
N ARG A 45 -4.95 15.14 -8.24
CA ARG A 45 -3.93 15.42 -7.22
C ARG A 45 -4.51 16.03 -5.92
N PRO A 46 -5.43 17.02 -5.95
CA PRO A 46 -5.97 17.59 -4.71
C PRO A 46 -6.71 16.55 -3.85
N GLU A 47 -7.53 15.71 -4.48
CA GLU A 47 -8.27 14.63 -3.81
C GLU A 47 -7.32 13.55 -3.29
N ARG A 48 -6.28 13.21 -4.07
CA ARG A 48 -5.24 12.27 -3.65
C ARG A 48 -4.48 12.74 -2.43
N ILE A 49 -4.05 14.01 -2.40
CA ILE A 49 -3.36 14.58 -1.23
C ILE A 49 -4.25 14.52 0.01
N ARG A 50 -5.54 14.88 -0.14
CA ARG A 50 -6.51 14.78 0.96
C ARG A 50 -6.60 13.34 1.47
N LYS A 51 -6.73 12.37 0.56
CA LYS A 51 -6.81 10.96 0.91
C LYS A 51 -5.53 10.44 1.58
N ILE A 52 -4.34 10.87 1.13
CA ILE A 52 -3.05 10.52 1.77
C ILE A 52 -3.02 11.00 3.22
N LYS A 53 -3.46 12.24 3.51
CA LYS A 53 -3.54 12.75 4.89
C LYS A 53 -4.50 11.94 5.75
N GLU A 54 -5.68 11.61 5.21
CA GLU A 54 -6.68 10.79 5.91
C GLU A 54 -6.13 9.39 6.24
N ILE A 55 -5.39 8.79 5.31
CA ILE A 55 -4.71 7.51 5.46
C ILE A 55 -3.65 7.59 6.57
N GLU A 56 -2.74 8.57 6.52
CA GLU A 56 -1.70 8.75 7.54
C GLU A 56 -2.29 8.96 8.93
N GLN A 57 -3.34 9.77 9.05
CA GLN A 57 -4.05 9.95 10.32
C GLN A 57 -4.67 8.65 10.84
N GLY A 58 -5.13 7.77 9.94
CA GLY A 58 -5.61 6.43 10.29
C GLY A 58 -4.50 5.57 10.90
N ALA A 59 -3.33 5.56 10.26
CA ALA A 59 -2.16 4.84 10.76
C ALA A 59 -1.74 5.32 12.15
N ILE A 60 -1.70 6.64 12.37
CA ILE A 60 -1.28 7.22 13.64
C ILE A 60 -2.31 6.99 14.75
N ARG A 61 -3.60 7.28 14.49
CA ARG A 61 -4.64 7.25 15.54
C ARG A 61 -5.06 5.84 15.92
N ARG A 62 -5.10 4.92 14.96
CA ARG A 62 -5.60 3.55 15.18
C ARG A 62 -4.48 2.50 15.25
N GLY A 63 -3.24 2.89 14.94
CA GLY A 63 -2.11 1.94 14.88
C GLY A 63 -2.26 0.91 13.76
N GLU A 64 -3.09 1.20 12.75
CA GLU A 64 -3.39 0.32 11.62
C GLU A 64 -2.39 0.51 10.49
N THR A 65 -1.93 -0.58 9.89
CA THR A 65 -1.21 -0.50 8.61
C THR A 65 -2.17 -0.15 7.47
N GLN A 66 -1.86 0.90 6.73
CA GLN A 66 -2.70 1.35 5.62
C GLN A 66 -2.02 1.01 4.30
N MET A 67 -2.71 0.29 3.42
CA MET A 67 -2.15 -0.24 2.18
C MET A 67 -2.91 0.26 0.97
N PHE A 68 -2.20 0.60 -0.10
CA PHE A 68 -2.81 1.06 -1.36
C PHE A 68 -1.86 0.83 -2.54
N ILE A 69 -2.43 0.76 -3.73
CA ILE A 69 -1.74 0.54 -5.00
C ILE A 69 -1.97 1.71 -5.94
N GLU A 70 -1.18 1.75 -7.00
CA GLU A 70 -1.35 2.68 -8.10
C GLU A 70 -0.92 2.05 -9.42
N ALA A 71 -1.41 2.58 -10.53
CA ALA A 71 -0.97 2.14 -11.86
C ALA A 71 0.55 2.34 -12.01
N PRO A 72 1.29 1.38 -12.61
CA PRO A 72 2.76 1.39 -12.57
C PRO A 72 3.45 2.68 -13.06
N TYR A 73 2.87 3.37 -14.05
CA TYR A 73 3.38 4.62 -14.60
C TYR A 73 3.12 5.85 -13.71
N ARG A 74 2.34 5.70 -12.64
CA ARG A 74 1.99 6.76 -11.68
C ARG A 74 2.68 6.61 -10.31
N ASN A 75 3.45 5.53 -10.11
CA ASN A 75 4.10 5.26 -8.82
C ASN A 75 5.06 6.36 -8.38
N ASP A 76 5.87 6.90 -9.30
CA ASP A 76 6.81 7.97 -8.96
C ASP A 76 6.10 9.26 -8.55
N ALA A 77 4.99 9.59 -9.22
CA ALA A 77 4.15 10.74 -8.89
C ALA A 77 3.43 10.54 -7.55
N LEU A 78 2.87 9.35 -7.30
CA LEU A 78 2.27 9.01 -6.02
C LEU A 78 3.31 9.08 -4.89
N LEU A 79 4.49 8.49 -5.08
CA LEU A 79 5.56 8.56 -4.08
C LEU A 79 5.96 10.00 -3.80
N ALA A 80 6.07 10.85 -4.83
CA ALA A 80 6.33 12.27 -4.62
C ALA A 80 5.26 12.94 -3.75
N ASP A 81 3.97 12.71 -4.04
CA ASP A 81 2.86 13.27 -3.26
C ASP A 81 2.85 12.74 -1.80
N ILE A 82 3.15 11.45 -1.59
CA ILE A 82 3.28 10.85 -0.25
C ILE A 82 4.38 11.57 0.53
N LEU A 83 5.57 11.69 -0.06
CA LEU A 83 6.71 12.29 0.62
C LEU A 83 6.46 13.78 0.89
N GLU A 84 5.85 14.51 -0.04
CA GLU A 84 5.50 15.93 0.17
C GLU A 84 4.47 16.11 1.31
N THR A 85 3.53 15.18 1.44
CA THR A 85 2.35 15.32 2.32
C THR A 85 2.56 14.76 3.72
N CYS A 86 3.21 13.61 3.84
CA CYS A 86 3.31 12.86 5.09
C CYS A 86 4.36 13.45 6.04
N HIS A 87 4.16 13.20 7.33
CA HIS A 87 5.12 13.54 8.38
C HIS A 87 6.46 12.80 8.13
N PRO A 88 7.62 13.45 8.33
CA PRO A 88 8.92 12.84 8.02
C PRO A 88 9.22 11.55 8.77
N SER A 89 8.59 11.32 9.93
CA SER A 89 8.75 10.09 10.72
C SER A 89 7.81 8.95 10.32
N THR A 90 6.81 9.19 9.48
CA THR A 90 5.85 8.17 9.07
C THR A 90 6.56 7.04 8.35
N MET A 91 6.30 5.80 8.77
CA MET A 91 6.92 4.62 8.18
C MET A 91 6.21 4.26 6.89
N ILE A 92 6.97 4.20 5.80
CA ILE A 92 6.48 3.88 4.45
C ILE A 92 7.22 2.63 3.97
N CYS A 93 6.47 1.56 3.71
CA CYS A 93 6.95 0.41 2.99
C CYS A 93 6.61 0.53 1.51
N ILE A 94 7.58 0.21 0.66
CA ILE A 94 7.41 0.09 -0.79
C ILE A 94 7.72 -1.35 -1.15
N ALA A 95 6.70 -2.08 -1.60
CA ALA A 95 6.79 -3.47 -2.00
C ALA A 95 6.53 -3.59 -3.51
N ALA A 96 7.57 -3.86 -4.28
CA ALA A 96 7.54 -3.95 -5.74
C ALA A 96 7.91 -5.35 -6.21
N ASP A 97 7.31 -5.79 -7.32
CA ASP A 97 7.62 -7.07 -7.98
C ASP A 97 7.63 -8.28 -7.03
N ILE A 98 6.67 -8.30 -6.11
CA ILE A 98 6.57 -9.35 -5.08
C ILE A 98 6.52 -10.72 -5.75
N THR A 99 7.32 -11.66 -5.24
CA THR A 99 7.59 -13.01 -5.76
C THR A 99 8.33 -13.10 -7.10
N LEU A 100 8.77 -12.00 -7.70
CA LEU A 100 9.61 -12.01 -8.91
C LEU A 100 11.09 -11.88 -8.52
N GLU A 101 12.00 -12.21 -9.45
CA GLU A 101 13.45 -12.07 -9.22
C GLU A 101 13.86 -10.63 -8.87
N SER A 102 13.14 -9.64 -9.40
CA SER A 102 13.36 -8.23 -9.14
C SER A 102 12.72 -7.72 -7.83
N GLU A 103 12.23 -8.60 -6.95
CA GLU A 103 11.52 -8.24 -5.72
C GLU A 103 12.25 -7.15 -4.92
N PHE A 104 11.48 -6.16 -4.47
CA PHE A 104 11.98 -5.07 -3.65
C PHE A 104 10.95 -4.72 -2.58
N ILE A 105 11.23 -5.06 -1.32
CA ILE A 105 10.34 -4.75 -0.19
C ILE A 105 11.14 -4.07 0.91
N HIS A 106 11.01 -2.76 1.04
CA HIS A 106 11.78 -1.99 2.02
C HIS A 106 10.88 -0.99 2.76
N THR A 107 11.09 -0.90 4.07
CA THR A 107 10.41 0.06 4.96
C THR A 107 11.39 1.10 5.45
N LYS A 108 11.05 2.38 5.27
CA LYS A 108 11.81 3.51 5.81
C LYS A 108 10.86 4.64 6.18
N THR A 109 11.34 5.58 6.98
CA THR A 109 10.59 6.82 7.22
C THR A 109 10.45 7.64 5.93
N ALA A 110 9.37 8.42 5.81
CA ALA A 110 9.18 9.34 4.70
C ALA A 110 10.37 10.30 4.53
N GLY A 111 10.96 10.76 5.63
CA GLY A 111 12.17 11.59 5.62
C GLY A 111 13.39 10.88 5.01
N ALA A 112 13.56 9.58 5.26
CA ALA A 112 14.65 8.79 4.67
C ALA A 112 14.43 8.56 3.17
N TRP A 113 13.19 8.30 2.75
CA TRP A 113 12.85 8.16 1.33
C TRP A 113 13.06 9.46 0.53
N LYS A 114 12.83 10.63 1.13
CA LYS A 114 13.16 11.92 0.50
C LYS A 114 14.64 12.02 0.11
N LYS A 115 15.54 11.48 0.94
CA LYS A 115 17.00 11.53 0.70
C LYS A 115 17.44 10.56 -0.41
N LYS A 116 16.83 9.38 -0.48
CA LYS A 116 17.15 8.35 -1.47
C LYS A 116 15.89 7.66 -1.95
N LYS A 117 15.34 8.17 -3.06
CA LYS A 117 14.15 7.59 -3.71
C LYS A 117 14.52 6.29 -4.42
N PRO A 118 13.67 5.26 -4.38
CA PRO A 118 13.85 4.06 -5.18
C PRO A 118 13.47 4.34 -6.65
N VAL A 119 13.88 3.45 -7.55
CA VAL A 119 13.44 3.46 -8.94
C VAL A 119 12.23 2.53 -9.07
N LEU A 120 11.04 3.10 -9.32
CA LEU A 120 9.78 2.35 -9.41
C LEU A 120 9.26 2.19 -10.85
N HIS A 121 9.93 2.83 -11.82
CA HIS A 121 9.46 3.04 -13.19
C HIS A 121 8.75 1.83 -13.82
N LYS A 122 7.43 1.93 -13.97
CA LYS A 122 6.52 0.92 -14.57
C LYS A 122 6.47 -0.45 -13.86
N ARG A 123 6.90 -0.52 -12.60
CA ARG A 123 6.80 -1.73 -11.77
C ARG A 123 5.46 -1.78 -11.05
N PRO A 124 4.82 -2.96 -10.86
CA PRO A 124 3.72 -3.11 -9.91
C PRO A 124 4.23 -2.85 -8.48
N VAL A 125 3.55 -1.97 -7.74
CA VAL A 125 3.95 -1.56 -6.38
C VAL A 125 2.74 -1.54 -5.45
N LEU A 126 2.91 -2.11 -4.26
CA LEU A 126 2.07 -1.89 -3.10
C LEU A 126 2.80 -0.94 -2.14
N PHE A 127 2.11 0.12 -1.74
CA PHE A 127 2.57 1.05 -0.72
C PHE A 127 1.87 0.71 0.59
N LEU A 128 2.62 0.72 1.68
CA LEU A 128 2.09 0.57 3.03
C LEU A 128 2.56 1.75 3.89
N MET A 129 1.67 2.27 4.72
CA MET A 129 1.95 3.31 5.70
C MET A 129 1.63 2.79 7.11
N GLY A 130 2.52 3.07 8.04
CA GLY A 130 2.36 2.72 9.44
C GLY A 130 3.08 3.72 10.36
N ARG A 131 3.13 3.39 11.64
CA ARG A 131 3.88 4.12 12.66
C ARG A 131 5.24 3.50 12.88
#